data_AF-A0A356THR8-F1
#
_entry.id   AF-A0A356THR8-F1
#
_cell.length_a   1.000
_cell.length_b   1.000
_cell.length_c   1.000
_cell.angle_alpha   90.00
_cell.angle_beta   90.00
_cell.angle_gamma   90.00
#
_symmetry.space_group_name_H-M   'P 1'
#
loop_
_entity.id
_entity.type
_entity.pdbx_description
1 polymer ?
#
loop_
_entity_poly.entity_id
_entity_poly.type
_entity_poly.pdbx_seq_one_letter_code
_entity_poly.pdbx_strand_id
1 'polypeptide(L)'
;MNEAKMLADERAFEHFSRDEFRRRMERTALVCVGLFASAWVIGRIVLAGRDLEGPGRLWLAVLTGIALASWLAFRRLPLAARHPMFFGLLMHSATAWGAAMHVSQMGPLDSPFFYVIYTLPPLSISMPCRLPSRIAMTLSGAGVFAVTYFARNPEMLGHPMIHVPMVVLSAVTVASVVLGHNVQRLMRDRFLFGLRLERQRAQLAAHAQRLEQEVEDR
;
A
#
# COMPACT_ATOMS: atom_id res chain seq x y z
N MET A 1 21.03 29.17 0.27
CA MET A 1 20.55 28.13 1.21
C MET A 1 21.64 27.07 1.29
N ASN A 2 22.19 26.81 2.49
CA ASN A 2 23.42 26.04 2.66
C ASN A 2 23.20 24.55 2.27
N GLU A 3 24.07 23.97 1.44
CA GLU A 3 23.93 22.61 0.88
C GLU A 3 23.78 21.54 1.98
N ALA A 4 24.54 21.68 3.07
CA ALA A 4 24.45 20.82 4.25
C ALA A 4 23.05 20.81 4.89
N LYS A 5 22.32 21.93 4.83
CA LYS A 5 20.96 22.05 5.38
C LYS A 5 19.93 21.31 4.53
N MET A 6 20.09 21.38 3.20
CA MET A 6 19.23 20.64 2.26
C MET A 6 19.38 19.14 2.45
N LEU A 7 20.63 18.66 2.59
CA LEU A 7 20.93 17.25 2.87
C LEU A 7 20.42 16.77 4.23
N ALA A 8 20.35 17.65 5.23
CA ALA A 8 19.75 17.34 6.53
C ALA A 8 18.23 17.21 6.43
N ASP A 9 17.56 18.15 5.74
CA ASP A 9 16.10 18.13 5.54
C ASP A 9 15.65 16.91 4.72
N GLU A 10 16.46 16.49 3.75
CA GLU A 10 16.18 15.31 2.93
C GLU A 10 16.32 14.00 3.72
N ARG A 11 17.36 13.87 4.54
CA ARG A 11 17.50 12.73 5.48
C ARG A 11 16.37 12.68 6.52
N ALA A 12 15.96 13.83 7.04
CA ALA A 12 14.82 13.92 7.95
C ALA A 12 13.52 13.46 7.28
N PHE A 13 13.29 13.86 6.02
CA PHE A 13 12.15 13.41 5.25
C PHE A 13 12.18 11.91 4.96
N GLU A 14 13.35 11.33 4.65
CA GLU A 14 13.47 9.89 4.43
C GLU A 14 13.10 9.08 5.68
N HIS A 15 13.55 9.53 6.85
CA HIS A 15 13.21 8.91 8.11
C HIS A 15 11.69 9.00 8.38
N PHE A 16 11.12 10.19 8.23
CA PHE A 16 9.68 10.42 8.31
C PHE A 16 8.90 9.53 7.33
N SER A 17 9.33 9.46 6.08
CA SER A 17 8.68 8.66 5.03
C SER A 17 8.70 7.18 5.36
N ARG A 18 9.80 6.66 5.91
CA ARG A 18 9.93 5.26 6.32
C ARG A 18 8.97 4.91 7.47
N ASP A 19 8.89 5.78 8.46
CA ASP A 19 8.01 5.61 9.61
C ASP A 19 6.54 5.72 9.24
N GLU A 20 6.21 6.68 8.38
CA GLU A 20 4.86 6.87 7.89
C GLU A 20 4.42 5.71 6.97
N PHE A 21 5.34 5.18 6.16
CA PHE A 21 5.10 3.95 5.39
C PHE A 21 4.73 2.79 6.32
N ARG A 22 5.54 2.54 7.35
CA ARG A 22 5.27 1.47 8.33
C ARG A 22 3.90 1.62 8.97
N ARG A 23 3.56 2.82 9.44
CA ARG A 23 2.26 3.11 10.08
C ARG A 23 1.09 2.91 9.12
N ARG A 24 1.22 3.34 7.85
CA ARG A 24 0.18 3.14 6.83
C ARG A 24 0.02 1.68 6.45
N MET A 25 1.10 0.92 6.35
CA MET A 25 1.04 -0.52 6.12
C MET A 25 0.36 -1.26 7.28
N GLU A 26 0.71 -0.92 8.53
CA GLU A 26 0.06 -1.49 9.72
C GLU A 26 -1.45 -1.22 9.71
N ARG A 27 -1.86 0.03 9.45
CA ARG A 27 -3.28 0.41 9.35
C ARG A 27 -3.98 -0.29 8.20
N THR A 28 -3.35 -0.35 7.03
CA THR A 28 -3.91 -1.01 5.84
C THR A 28 -4.11 -2.50 6.11
N ALA A 29 -3.12 -3.17 6.73
CA ALA A 29 -3.23 -4.56 7.12
C ALA A 29 -4.42 -4.78 8.09
N LEU A 30 -4.59 -3.90 9.09
CA LEU A 30 -5.71 -3.98 10.02
C LEU A 30 -7.07 -3.77 9.33
N VAL A 31 -7.16 -2.80 8.42
CA VAL A 31 -8.37 -2.57 7.61
C VAL A 31 -8.67 -3.80 6.75
N CYS A 32 -7.66 -4.38 6.10
CA CYS A 32 -7.81 -5.62 5.33
C CYS A 32 -8.27 -6.80 6.18
N VAL A 33 -7.81 -6.94 7.43
CA VAL A 33 -8.33 -7.97 8.36
C VAL A 33 -9.82 -7.80 8.54
N GLY A 34 -10.28 -6.60 8.89
CA GLY A 34 -11.71 -6.34 9.10
C GLY A 34 -12.54 -6.55 7.82
N LEU A 35 -12.05 -6.05 6.70
CA LEU A 35 -12.71 -6.18 5.39
C LEU A 35 -12.80 -7.65 4.95
N PHE A 36 -11.70 -8.39 4.98
CA PHE A 36 -11.69 -9.79 4.54
C PHE A 36 -12.45 -10.70 5.50
N ALA A 37 -12.37 -10.48 6.81
CA ALA A 37 -13.13 -11.27 7.79
C ALA A 37 -14.65 -11.06 7.63
N SER A 38 -15.08 -9.81 7.50
CA SER A 38 -16.51 -9.51 7.27
C SER A 38 -17.00 -10.03 5.93
N ALA A 39 -16.22 -9.82 4.86
CA ALA A 39 -16.54 -10.34 3.53
C ALA A 39 -16.56 -11.88 3.52
N TRP A 40 -15.71 -12.55 4.31
CA TRP A 40 -15.72 -14.01 4.43
C TRP A 40 -17.03 -14.50 5.06
N VAL A 41 -17.47 -13.89 6.15
CA VAL A 41 -18.75 -14.24 6.81
C VAL A 41 -19.91 -14.03 5.85
N ILE A 42 -19.98 -12.88 5.17
CA ILE A 42 -21.02 -12.59 4.18
C ILE A 42 -20.95 -13.59 3.02
N GLY A 43 -19.76 -13.89 2.50
CA GLY A 43 -19.54 -14.83 1.42
C GLY A 43 -20.01 -16.24 1.77
N ARG A 44 -19.81 -16.70 3.03
CA ARG A 44 -20.33 -17.99 3.50
C ARG A 44 -21.86 -18.05 3.48
N ILE A 45 -22.54 -16.95 3.79
CA ILE A 45 -24.01 -16.87 3.74
C ILE A 45 -24.49 -16.83 2.28
N VAL A 46 -23.87 -15.99 1.45
CA VAL A 46 -24.30 -15.77 0.06
C VAL A 46 -24.03 -16.97 -0.83
N LEU A 47 -22.92 -17.68 -0.61
CA LEU A 47 -22.51 -18.82 -1.43
C LEU A 47 -23.04 -20.16 -0.92
N ALA A 48 -23.74 -20.21 0.22
CA ALA A 48 -24.29 -21.44 0.77
C ALA A 48 -25.21 -22.14 -0.25
N GLY A 49 -24.92 -23.40 -0.55
CA GLY A 49 -25.69 -24.21 -1.51
C GLY A 49 -25.49 -23.84 -2.98
N ARG A 50 -24.50 -23.00 -3.32
CA ARG A 50 -24.14 -22.66 -4.70
C ARG A 50 -22.87 -23.39 -5.14
N ASP A 51 -22.66 -23.54 -6.44
CA ASP A 51 -21.49 -24.24 -7.01
C ASP A 51 -20.14 -23.62 -6.58
N LEU A 52 -20.15 -22.32 -6.30
CA LEU A 52 -18.98 -21.57 -5.85
C LEU A 52 -18.69 -21.71 -4.34
N GLU A 53 -19.50 -22.47 -3.60
CA GLU A 53 -19.30 -22.66 -2.16
C GLU A 53 -17.94 -23.30 -1.86
N GLY A 54 -17.57 -24.32 -2.63
CA GLY A 54 -16.31 -25.06 -2.44
C GLY A 54 -15.09 -24.15 -2.58
N PRO A 55 -14.87 -23.55 -3.77
CA PRO A 55 -13.78 -22.61 -4.02
C PRO A 55 -13.80 -21.36 -3.13
N GLY A 56 -15.00 -20.86 -2.78
CA GLY A 56 -15.18 -19.63 -1.98
C GLY A 56 -15.05 -19.78 -0.48
N ARG A 57 -15.08 -21.01 0.02
CA ARG A 57 -15.08 -21.28 1.46
C ARG A 57 -13.87 -20.72 2.19
N LEU A 58 -12.68 -20.83 1.60
CA LEU A 58 -11.42 -20.50 2.28
C LEU A 58 -10.71 -19.26 1.75
N TRP A 59 -11.07 -18.74 0.57
CA TRP A 59 -10.40 -17.58 -0.03
C TRP A 59 -10.23 -16.46 1.00
N LEU A 60 -11.34 -15.91 1.48
CA LEU A 60 -11.32 -14.70 2.29
C LEU A 60 -10.78 -14.97 3.69
N ALA A 61 -10.90 -16.20 4.20
CA ALA A 61 -10.24 -16.63 5.42
C ALA A 61 -8.70 -16.64 5.27
N VAL A 62 -8.18 -17.15 4.15
CA VAL A 62 -6.73 -17.14 3.84
C VAL A 62 -6.23 -15.71 3.73
N LEU A 63 -6.94 -14.83 3.01
CA LEU A 63 -6.57 -13.41 2.92
C LEU A 63 -6.62 -12.70 4.28
N THR A 64 -7.59 -13.04 5.13
CA THR A 64 -7.66 -12.56 6.51
C THR A 64 -6.42 -13.00 7.30
N GLY A 65 -6.02 -14.26 7.17
CA GLY A 65 -4.80 -14.79 7.81
C GLY A 65 -3.53 -14.07 7.34
N ILE A 66 -3.39 -13.81 6.04
CA ILE A 66 -2.26 -13.04 5.47
C ILE A 66 -2.25 -11.61 6.01
N ALA A 67 -3.40 -10.94 6.03
CA ALA A 67 -3.53 -9.59 6.56
C ALA A 67 -3.22 -9.53 8.06
N LEU A 68 -3.68 -10.51 8.84
CA LEU A 68 -3.42 -10.60 10.27
C LEU A 68 -1.94 -10.85 10.56
N ALA A 69 -1.31 -11.78 9.84
CA ALA A 69 0.12 -12.03 9.94
C ALA A 69 0.94 -10.78 9.59
N SER A 70 0.51 -10.04 8.57
CA SER A 70 1.16 -8.79 8.16
C SER A 70 1.00 -7.69 9.21
N TRP A 71 -0.19 -7.53 9.79
CA TRP A 71 -0.43 -6.60 10.88
C TRP A 71 0.43 -6.94 12.12
N LEU A 72 0.48 -8.22 12.51
CA LEU A 72 1.34 -8.69 13.59
C LEU A 72 2.83 -8.44 13.28
N ALA A 73 3.26 -8.67 12.04
CA ALA A 73 4.63 -8.40 11.61
C ALA A 73 5.00 -6.92 11.80
N PHE A 74 4.18 -5.99 11.29
CA PHE A 74 4.45 -4.55 11.45
C PHE A 74 4.35 -4.05 12.89
N ARG A 75 3.53 -4.72 13.72
CA ARG A 75 3.34 -4.35 15.13
C ARG A 75 4.40 -4.94 16.06
N ARG A 76 4.89 -6.14 15.79
CA ARG A 76 5.74 -6.91 16.73
C ARG A 76 7.16 -7.15 16.24
N LEU A 77 7.41 -7.20 14.93
CA LEU A 77 8.74 -7.53 14.42
C LEU A 77 9.61 -6.27 14.23
N PRO A 78 10.75 -6.14 14.92
CA PRO A 78 11.65 -5.00 14.75
C PRO A 78 12.23 -4.94 13.33
N LEU A 79 12.35 -6.09 12.66
CA LEU A 79 12.81 -6.16 11.27
C LEU A 79 11.83 -5.50 10.30
N ALA A 80 10.52 -5.59 10.55
CA ALA A 80 9.50 -4.90 9.77
C ALA A 80 9.57 -3.37 9.95
N ALA A 81 9.98 -2.91 11.13
CA ALA A 81 10.25 -1.48 11.35
C ALA A 81 11.54 -1.00 10.66
N ARG A 82 12.55 -1.88 10.54
CA ARG A 82 13.82 -1.56 9.87
C ARG A 82 13.71 -1.57 8.35
N HIS A 83 12.95 -2.52 7.79
CA HIS A 83 12.79 -2.73 6.34
C HIS A 83 11.32 -2.74 5.91
N PRO A 84 10.55 -1.67 6.17
CA PRO A 84 9.10 -1.71 5.98
C PRO A 84 8.69 -1.88 4.52
N MET A 85 9.48 -1.38 3.57
CA MET A 85 9.22 -1.57 2.14
C MET A 85 9.31 -3.05 1.72
N PHE A 86 10.31 -3.79 2.21
CA PHE A 86 10.43 -5.22 1.91
C PHE A 86 9.24 -6.01 2.44
N PHE A 87 8.85 -5.77 3.69
CA PHE A 87 7.66 -6.39 4.28
C PHE A 87 6.36 -5.95 3.60
N GLY A 88 6.28 -4.71 3.13
CA GLY A 88 5.14 -4.21 2.36
C GLY A 88 5.00 -4.92 1.01
N LEU A 89 6.12 -5.11 0.31
CA LEU A 89 6.18 -5.89 -0.93
C LEU A 89 5.74 -7.33 -0.69
N LEU A 90 6.28 -7.96 0.36
CA LEU A 90 5.95 -9.34 0.75
C LEU A 90 4.44 -9.48 1.03
N MET A 91 3.87 -8.59 1.85
CA MET A 91 2.43 -8.59 2.15
C MET A 91 1.59 -8.43 0.88
N HIS A 92 1.96 -7.47 0.03
CA HIS A 92 1.20 -7.18 -1.18
C HIS A 92 1.21 -8.37 -2.15
N SER A 93 2.39 -8.96 -2.36
CA SER A 93 2.57 -10.18 -3.14
C SER A 93 1.85 -11.38 -2.55
N ALA A 94 1.90 -11.58 -1.23
CA ALA A 94 1.18 -12.67 -0.56
C ALA A 94 -0.34 -12.53 -0.72
N THR A 95 -0.86 -11.31 -0.61
CA THR A 95 -2.29 -11.02 -0.83
C THR A 95 -2.70 -11.31 -2.27
N ALA A 96 -1.89 -10.86 -3.24
CA ALA A 96 -2.13 -11.12 -4.67
C ALA A 96 -2.09 -12.61 -5.00
N TRP A 97 -1.10 -13.34 -4.47
CA TRP A 97 -0.99 -14.78 -4.61
C TRP A 97 -2.20 -15.51 -4.00
N GLY A 98 -2.55 -15.19 -2.76
CA GLY A 98 -3.68 -15.81 -2.05
C GLY A 98 -5.01 -15.58 -2.77
N ALA A 99 -5.21 -14.39 -3.34
CA ALA A 99 -6.37 -14.09 -4.18
C ALA A 99 -6.34 -14.95 -5.44
N ALA A 100 -5.27 -14.88 -6.25
CA ALA A 100 -5.17 -15.61 -7.52
C ALA A 100 -5.34 -17.13 -7.36
N MET A 101 -4.80 -17.73 -6.30
CA MET A 101 -4.94 -19.16 -5.99
C MET A 101 -6.40 -19.60 -5.88
N HIS A 102 -7.27 -18.74 -5.35
CA HIS A 102 -8.70 -19.04 -5.20
C HIS A 102 -9.53 -18.52 -6.39
N VAL A 103 -9.23 -17.34 -6.93
CA VAL A 103 -9.88 -16.80 -8.15
C VAL A 103 -9.80 -17.79 -9.29
N SER A 104 -8.63 -18.41 -9.47
CA SER A 104 -8.40 -19.37 -10.55
C SER A 104 -9.37 -20.55 -10.54
N GLN A 105 -10.01 -20.83 -9.40
CA GLN A 105 -11.00 -21.90 -9.22
C GLN A 105 -12.45 -21.42 -9.29
N MET A 106 -12.70 -20.10 -9.31
CA MET A 106 -14.03 -19.50 -9.29
C MET A 106 -14.59 -19.12 -10.66
N GLY A 107 -13.79 -19.26 -11.71
CA GLY A 107 -14.25 -19.09 -13.07
C GLY A 107 -13.21 -18.48 -14.01
N PRO A 108 -13.59 -18.26 -15.28
CA PRO A 108 -12.72 -17.71 -16.31
C PRO A 108 -12.53 -16.19 -16.17
N LEU A 109 -11.80 -15.59 -17.12
CA LEU A 109 -11.45 -14.15 -17.14
C LEU A 109 -12.63 -13.19 -17.14
N ASP A 110 -13.80 -13.64 -17.59
CA ASP A 110 -15.08 -12.93 -17.62
C ASP A 110 -15.88 -13.09 -16.31
N SER A 111 -15.42 -13.92 -15.39
CA SER A 111 -16.02 -14.06 -14.06
C SER A 111 -15.86 -12.78 -13.24
N PRO A 112 -16.89 -12.36 -12.47
CA PRO A 112 -16.79 -11.17 -11.62
C PRO A 112 -15.65 -11.25 -10.60
N PHE A 113 -15.23 -12.45 -10.20
CA PHE A 113 -14.14 -12.65 -9.23
C PHE A 113 -12.76 -12.34 -9.83
N PHE A 114 -12.59 -12.44 -11.15
CA PHE A 114 -11.31 -12.13 -11.81
C PHE A 114 -10.93 -10.66 -11.64
N TYR A 115 -11.93 -9.77 -11.66
CA TYR A 115 -11.72 -8.32 -11.61
C TYR A 115 -11.22 -7.80 -10.25
N VAL A 116 -11.08 -8.66 -9.23
CA VAL A 116 -10.38 -8.31 -7.99
C VAL A 116 -8.93 -7.86 -8.26
N ILE A 117 -8.31 -8.34 -9.36
CA ILE A 117 -6.97 -7.95 -9.79
C ILE A 117 -6.83 -6.42 -9.93
N TYR A 118 -7.90 -5.71 -10.32
CA TYR A 118 -7.87 -4.26 -10.50
C TYR A 118 -7.77 -3.48 -9.19
N THR A 119 -8.08 -4.12 -8.06
CA THR A 119 -7.94 -3.49 -6.74
C THR A 119 -6.50 -3.53 -6.23
N LEU A 120 -5.64 -4.39 -6.78
CA LEU A 120 -4.28 -4.58 -6.28
C LEU A 120 -3.39 -3.33 -6.52
N PRO A 121 -3.26 -2.80 -7.76
CA PRO A 121 -2.40 -1.63 -7.97
C PRO A 121 -2.75 -0.41 -7.10
N PRO A 122 -4.04 -0.04 -6.93
CA PRO A 122 -4.44 1.11 -6.10
C PRO A 122 -4.03 1.02 -4.62
N LEU A 123 -3.85 -0.18 -4.05
CA LEU A 123 -3.45 -0.33 -2.64
C LEU A 123 -2.08 0.33 -2.36
N SER A 124 -1.23 0.46 -3.37
CA SER A 124 0.09 1.09 -3.25
C SER A 124 0.06 2.63 -3.26
N ILE A 125 -1.05 3.26 -3.69
CA ILE A 125 -1.16 4.71 -3.90
C ILE A 125 -0.86 5.48 -2.60
N SER A 126 -1.42 5.00 -1.48
CA SER A 126 -1.31 5.70 -0.19
C SER A 126 0.07 5.60 0.44
N MET A 127 0.99 4.79 -0.09
CA MET A 127 2.26 4.51 0.55
C MET A 127 3.32 5.56 0.21
N PRO A 128 3.99 6.19 1.19
CA PRO A 128 5.04 7.18 0.95
C PRO A 128 6.36 6.47 0.64
N CYS A 129 6.55 6.12 -0.63
CA CYS A 129 7.80 5.50 -1.12
C CYS A 129 8.24 6.18 -2.42
N ARG A 130 9.56 6.16 -2.66
CA ARG A 130 10.19 6.67 -3.88
C ARG A 130 9.68 5.95 -5.12
N LEU A 131 9.80 6.60 -6.27
CA LEU A 131 9.29 6.10 -7.54
C LEU A 131 9.72 4.64 -7.87
N PRO A 132 10.99 4.23 -7.72
CA PRO A 132 11.37 2.84 -8.01
C PRO A 132 10.66 1.82 -7.10
N SER A 133 10.60 2.11 -5.79
CA SER A 133 9.89 1.26 -4.82
C SER A 133 8.39 1.24 -5.05
N ARG A 134 7.82 2.37 -5.52
CA ARG A 134 6.41 2.47 -5.91
C ARG A 134 6.11 1.59 -7.11
N ILE A 135 6.92 1.67 -8.16
CA ILE A 135 6.78 0.83 -9.36
C ILE A 135 6.87 -0.63 -8.95
N ALA A 136 7.90 -1.00 -8.17
CA ALA A 136 8.06 -2.38 -7.68
C ALA A 136 6.84 -2.88 -6.89
N MET A 137 6.31 -2.07 -5.97
CA MET A 137 5.16 -2.46 -5.16
C MET A 137 3.86 -2.51 -5.97
N THR A 138 3.66 -1.59 -6.91
CA THR A 138 2.47 -1.59 -7.78
C THR A 138 2.48 -2.81 -8.70
N LEU A 139 3.63 -3.12 -9.29
CA LEU A 139 3.80 -4.24 -10.19
C LEU A 139 3.78 -5.58 -9.46
N SER A 140 4.19 -5.66 -8.20
CA SER A 140 4.22 -6.94 -7.49
C SER A 140 2.82 -7.51 -7.29
N GLY A 141 1.81 -6.67 -7.02
CA GLY A 141 0.43 -7.12 -6.89
C GLY A 141 -0.12 -7.69 -8.20
N ALA A 142 -0.12 -6.87 -9.25
CA ALA A 142 -0.60 -7.25 -10.57
C ALA A 142 0.19 -8.43 -11.16
N GLY A 143 1.53 -8.39 -11.05
CA GLY A 143 2.43 -9.39 -11.59
C GLY A 143 2.31 -10.73 -10.89
N VAL A 144 2.33 -10.76 -9.56
CA VAL A 144 2.16 -12.02 -8.79
C VAL A 144 0.78 -12.61 -9.05
N PHE A 145 -0.27 -11.79 -9.10
CA PHE A 145 -1.60 -12.27 -9.43
C PHE A 145 -1.64 -12.89 -10.83
N ALA A 146 -1.18 -12.16 -11.85
CA ALA A 146 -1.21 -12.60 -13.23
C ALA A 146 -0.41 -13.90 -13.42
N VAL A 147 0.83 -13.95 -12.90
CA VAL A 147 1.68 -15.15 -12.96
C VAL A 147 0.98 -16.33 -12.28
N THR A 148 0.44 -16.14 -11.08
CA THR A 148 -0.22 -17.21 -10.33
C THR A 148 -1.49 -17.70 -11.03
N TYR A 149 -2.30 -16.79 -11.58
CA TYR A 149 -3.54 -17.13 -12.27
C TYR A 149 -3.27 -17.87 -13.58
N PHE A 150 -2.41 -17.32 -14.45
CA PHE A 150 -2.10 -17.93 -15.75
C PHE A 150 -1.25 -19.20 -15.63
N ALA A 151 -0.45 -19.36 -14.57
CA ALA A 151 0.23 -20.63 -14.31
C ALA A 151 -0.75 -21.76 -13.98
N ARG A 152 -1.92 -21.43 -13.42
CA ARG A 152 -2.97 -22.40 -13.08
C ARG A 152 -3.96 -22.63 -14.21
N ASN A 153 -4.21 -21.59 -15.01
CA ASN A 153 -5.16 -21.59 -16.12
C ASN A 153 -4.44 -21.11 -17.42
N PRO A 154 -3.46 -21.86 -17.94
CA PRO A 154 -2.67 -21.44 -19.10
C PRO A 154 -3.50 -21.23 -20.36
N GLU A 155 -4.62 -21.95 -20.51
CA GLU A 155 -5.57 -21.82 -21.61
C GLU A 155 -6.22 -20.44 -21.67
N MET A 156 -6.28 -19.71 -20.55
CA MET A 156 -6.82 -18.36 -20.49
C MET A 156 -5.97 -17.35 -21.27
N LEU A 157 -4.71 -17.66 -21.60
CA LEU A 157 -3.88 -16.80 -22.44
C LEU A 157 -4.43 -16.65 -23.87
N GLY A 158 -5.20 -17.63 -24.36
CA GLY A 158 -5.87 -17.59 -25.66
C GLY A 158 -7.30 -17.06 -25.60
N HIS A 159 -7.78 -16.61 -24.44
CA HIS A 159 -9.18 -16.23 -24.25
C HIS A 159 -9.54 -14.98 -25.10
N PRO A 160 -10.68 -14.97 -25.81
CA PRO A 160 -11.06 -13.86 -26.71
C PRO A 160 -11.03 -12.48 -26.04
N MET A 161 -11.38 -12.43 -24.75
CA MET A 161 -11.47 -11.20 -23.97
C MET A 161 -10.20 -10.85 -23.18
N ILE A 162 -9.07 -11.54 -23.35
CA ILE A 162 -7.84 -11.26 -22.58
C ILE A 162 -7.32 -9.83 -22.76
N HIS A 163 -7.60 -9.21 -23.90
CA HIS A 163 -7.23 -7.83 -24.17
C HIS A 163 -7.89 -6.83 -23.21
N VAL A 164 -9.10 -7.12 -22.70
CA VAL A 164 -9.82 -6.25 -21.76
C VAL A 164 -9.05 -6.07 -20.44
N PRO A 165 -8.75 -7.13 -19.67
CA PRO A 165 -7.98 -6.97 -18.45
C PRO A 165 -6.56 -6.50 -18.70
N MET A 166 -5.95 -6.80 -19.85
CA MET A 166 -4.64 -6.24 -20.20
C MET A 166 -4.70 -4.70 -20.28
N VAL A 167 -5.62 -4.14 -21.05
CA VAL A 167 -5.76 -2.68 -21.20
C VAL A 167 -6.13 -2.03 -19.87
N VAL A 168 -7.12 -2.57 -19.15
CA VAL A 168 -7.59 -2.01 -17.88
C VAL A 168 -6.49 -2.09 -16.81
N LEU A 169 -5.82 -3.23 -16.68
CA LEU A 169 -4.76 -3.40 -15.68
C LEU A 169 -3.54 -2.51 -15.99
N SER A 170 -3.17 -2.35 -17.26
CA SER A 170 -2.13 -1.40 -17.66
C SER A 170 -2.52 0.03 -17.28
N ALA A 171 -3.74 0.46 -17.61
CA ALA A 171 -4.23 1.80 -17.29
C ALA A 171 -4.27 2.05 -15.76
N VAL A 172 -4.84 1.13 -14.99
CA VAL A 172 -4.94 1.23 -13.53
C VAL A 172 -3.56 1.19 -12.87
N THR A 173 -2.62 0.40 -13.40
CA THR A 173 -1.24 0.34 -12.90
C THR A 173 -0.52 1.68 -13.11
N VAL A 174 -0.58 2.23 -14.32
CA VAL A 174 0.03 3.54 -14.64
C VAL A 174 -0.61 4.64 -13.78
N ALA A 175 -1.94 4.68 -13.70
CA ALA A 175 -2.65 5.64 -12.87
C ALA A 175 -2.24 5.52 -11.40
N SER A 176 -2.10 4.30 -10.86
CA SER A 176 -1.68 4.07 -9.48
C SER A 176 -0.26 4.57 -9.20
N VAL A 177 0.67 4.36 -10.14
CA VAL A 177 2.04 4.89 -10.01
C VAL A 177 2.03 6.41 -10.04
N VAL A 178 1.33 7.04 -10.99
CA VAL A 178 1.27 8.51 -11.13
C VAL A 178 0.60 9.15 -9.91
N LEU A 179 -0.58 8.69 -9.52
CA LEU A 179 -1.31 9.21 -8.37
C LEU A 179 -0.52 9.02 -7.08
N GLY A 180 0.07 7.84 -6.87
CA GLY A 180 0.88 7.58 -5.70
C GLY A 180 2.13 8.46 -5.64
N HIS A 181 2.78 8.71 -6.78
CA HIS A 181 3.95 9.60 -6.84
C HIS A 181 3.58 11.05 -6.51
N ASN A 182 2.42 11.51 -6.98
CA ASN A 182 1.88 12.83 -6.62
C ASN A 182 1.57 12.92 -5.11
N VAL A 183 1.01 11.87 -4.51
CA VAL A 183 0.81 11.79 -3.05
C VAL A 183 2.14 11.90 -2.31
N GLN A 184 3.19 11.22 -2.77
CA GLN A 184 4.53 11.32 -2.16
C GLN A 184 5.09 12.74 -2.25
N ARG A 185 4.97 13.41 -3.42
CA ARG A 185 5.42 14.80 -3.60
C ARG A 185 4.68 15.74 -2.67
N LEU A 186 3.35 15.64 -2.60
CA LEU A 186 2.54 16.44 -1.70
C LEU A 186 2.93 16.25 -0.22
N MET A 187 3.23 15.01 0.18
CA MET A 187 3.73 14.72 1.52
C MET A 187 5.09 15.37 1.80
N ARG A 188 6.00 15.32 0.84
CA ARG A 188 7.32 15.98 0.94
C ARG A 188 7.15 17.48 1.11
N ASP A 189 6.33 18.11 0.28
CA ASP A 189 6.12 19.55 0.31
C ASP A 189 5.51 20.01 1.64
N ARG A 190 4.51 19.26 2.15
CA ARG A 190 3.91 19.51 3.47
C ARG A 190 4.92 19.35 4.61
N PHE A 191 5.77 18.33 4.55
CA PHE A 191 6.80 18.11 5.56
C PHE A 191 7.82 19.26 5.58
N LEU A 192 8.35 19.65 4.41
CA LEU A 192 9.31 20.75 4.29
C LEU A 192 8.69 22.10 4.64
N PHE A 193 7.40 22.28 4.39
CA PHE A 193 6.66 23.46 4.84
C PHE A 193 6.54 23.50 6.37
N GLY A 194 6.20 22.38 7.01
CA GLY A 194 6.16 22.25 8.46
C GLY A 194 7.48 22.63 9.13
N LEU A 195 8.61 22.11 8.63
CA LEU A 195 9.94 22.46 9.14
C LEU A 195 10.26 23.95 9.00
N ARG A 196 9.81 24.59 7.91
CA ARG A 196 9.99 26.04 7.72
C ARG A 196 9.19 26.83 8.76
N LEU A 197 7.96 26.42 9.05
CA LEU A 197 7.10 27.08 10.02
C LEU A 197 7.64 26.93 11.46
N GLU A 198 8.13 25.75 11.82
CA GLU A 198 8.76 25.51 13.14
C GLU A 198 10.00 26.39 13.34
N ARG A 199 10.83 26.55 12.31
CA ARG A 199 12.01 27.43 12.36
C ARG A 199 11.62 28.90 12.54
N GLN A 200 10.59 29.37 11.83
CA GLN A 200 10.10 30.74 11.97
C GLN A 200 9.54 30.98 13.38
N ARG A 201 8.79 30.02 13.93
CA ARG A 201 8.30 30.09 15.32
C ARG A 201 9.45 30.17 16.33
N ALA A 202 10.49 29.35 16.16
CA ALA A 202 11.66 29.39 17.04
C ALA A 202 12.43 30.72 16.94
N GLN A 203 12.55 31.30 15.74
CA GLN A 203 13.17 32.62 15.55
C GLN A 203 12.36 33.73 16.20
N LEU A 204 11.03 33.71 16.04
CA LEU A 204 10.14 34.68 16.66
C LEU A 204 10.17 34.58 18.19
N ALA A 205 10.16 33.36 18.75
CA ALA A 205 10.26 33.15 20.19
C ALA A 205 11.60 33.65 20.76
N ALA A 206 12.71 33.38 20.06
CA ALA A 206 14.02 33.88 20.46
C ALA A 206 14.12 35.41 20.37
N HIS A 207 13.46 36.03 19.39
CA HIS A 207 13.43 37.48 19.27
C HIS A 207 12.56 38.13 20.36
N ALA A 208 11.40 37.54 20.68
CA ALA A 208 10.56 37.99 21.77
C ALA A 208 11.29 37.92 23.12
N GLN A 209 11.96 36.81 23.42
CA GLN A 209 12.76 36.67 24.65
C GLN A 209 13.88 37.70 24.77
N ARG A 210 14.55 38.03 23.66
CA ARG A 210 15.58 39.09 23.66
C ARG A 210 14.99 40.46 23.95
N LEU A 211 13.83 40.78 23.36
CA LEU A 211 13.14 42.04 23.60
C LEU A 211 12.65 42.15 25.06
N GLU A 212 12.16 41.07 25.65
CA GLU A 212 11.77 41.03 27.07
C GLU A 212 12.98 41.31 27.97
N GLN A 213 14.12 40.68 27.72
CA GLN A 213 15.36 40.93 28.45
C GLN A 213 15.84 42.38 28.32
N GLU A 214 15.81 42.95 27.10
CA GLU A 214 16.19 44.34 26.87
C GLU A 214 15.27 45.36 27.57
N VAL A 215 14.01 45.00 27.84
CA VAL A 215 13.06 45.82 28.60
C VAL A 215 13.27 45.67 30.10
N GLU A 216 13.56 44.46 30.60
CA GLU A 216 13.86 44.21 32.02
C GLU A 216 15.20 44.84 32.48
N ASP A 217 16.17 44.95 31.57
CA ASP A 217 17.48 45.55 31.85
C ASP A 217 17.48 47.09 31.84
N ARG A 218 16.35 47.75 31.54
CA ARG A 218 16.18 49.22 31.53
C ARG A 218 15.47 49.75 32.77
#